data_AF-A0A928VH44-F1
#
_entry.id   AF-A0A928VH44-F1
#
_cell.length_a   1.000
_cell.length_b   1.000
_cell.length_c   1.000
_cell.angle_alpha   90.00
_cell.angle_beta   90.00
_cell.angle_gamma   90.00
#
_symmetry.space_group_name_H-M   'P 1'
#
loop_
_entity.id
_entity.type
_entity.pdbx_description
1 polymer ?
#
loop_
_entity_poly.entity_id
_entity_poly.type
_entity_poly.pdbx_seq_one_letter_code
_entity_poly.pdbx_strand_id
1 'polypeptide(L)'
;MRSLILFTGHSIKELEHLPHMERSLQTAELGNRRRSLSPQERTLVFQKTGGLCHICGGELDNRWTADHIKPVAKGGDNSINNFLPACSTCNRLKWHRSPEAIRLILQIGTYANREIEQDTTLGRQLNDLLQRKIAVNAQRRSQKV
;
A
#
# COMPACT_ATOMS: atom_id res chain seq x y z
N MET A 1 26.79 9.94 -12.29
CA MET A 1 27.23 9.40 -10.99
C MET A 1 26.00 9.01 -10.19
N ARG A 2 25.81 7.72 -9.88
CA ARG A 2 24.70 7.25 -9.03
C ARG A 2 25.01 7.73 -7.61
N SER A 3 24.24 8.70 -7.11
CA SER A 3 24.40 9.20 -5.75
C SER A 3 24.15 8.05 -4.77
N LEU A 4 25.20 7.64 -4.07
CA LEU A 4 25.15 6.68 -2.98
C LEU A 4 24.45 7.40 -1.81
N ILE A 5 23.15 7.19 -1.64
CA ILE A 5 22.45 7.69 -0.45
C ILE A 5 22.96 6.85 0.73
N LEU A 6 23.81 7.46 1.55
CA LEU A 6 24.20 6.95 2.87
C LEU A 6 22.92 6.84 3.72
N PHE A 7 22.43 5.62 3.90
CA PHE A 7 21.25 5.30 4.71
C PHE A 7 21.56 5.49 6.21
N THR A 8 21.53 6.74 6.65
CA THR A 8 21.30 7.09 8.06
C THR A 8 19.85 6.74 8.40
N GLY A 9 19.58 6.23 9.61
CA GLY A 9 18.35 5.52 10.04
C GLY A 9 17.01 6.26 9.96
N HIS A 10 16.62 6.68 8.76
CA HIS A 10 15.35 7.31 8.45
C HIS A 10 14.26 6.25 8.27
N SER A 11 13.10 6.49 8.87
CA SER A 11 11.87 5.76 8.63
C SER A 11 11.41 5.91 7.18
N ILE A 12 10.62 4.96 6.67
CA ILE A 12 10.05 5.01 5.31
C ILE A 12 9.31 6.34 5.04
N LYS A 13 8.73 6.99 6.07
CA LYS A 13 8.06 8.29 5.94
C LYS A 13 9.02 9.42 5.57
N GLU A 14 10.26 9.37 6.04
CA GLU A 14 11.27 10.39 5.76
C GLU A 14 11.88 10.20 4.37
N LEU A 15 11.93 8.96 3.87
CA LEU A 15 12.36 8.65 2.50
C LEU A 15 11.35 9.07 1.43
N GLU A 16 10.09 9.33 1.80
CA GLU A 16 9.09 9.94 0.89
C GLU A 16 9.44 11.39 0.50
N HIS A 17 10.41 12.04 1.16
CA HIS A 17 10.78 13.46 0.98
C HIS A 17 12.10 13.67 0.21
N LEU A 18 12.65 12.65 -0.48
CA LEU A 18 13.90 12.80 -1.23
C LEU A 18 13.76 13.72 -2.47
N PRO A 19 14.78 14.53 -2.81
CA PRO A 19 14.68 15.66 -3.75
C PRO A 19 14.41 15.29 -5.22
N HIS A 20 14.40 14.01 -5.58
CA HIS A 20 13.94 13.56 -6.90
C HIS A 20 12.40 13.42 -7.01
N MET A 21 11.66 13.74 -5.95
CA MET A 21 10.21 13.54 -5.85
C MET A 21 9.43 14.82 -5.49
N GLU A 22 10.06 15.99 -5.65
CA GLU A 22 9.59 17.31 -5.20
C GLU A 22 8.50 18.00 -6.07
N ARG A 23 7.65 17.26 -6.78
CA ARG A 23 6.47 17.88 -7.42
C ARG A 23 5.17 17.42 -6.77
N SER A 24 4.69 18.26 -5.84
CA SER A 24 3.30 18.41 -5.36
C SER A 24 3.08 18.30 -3.84
N LEU A 25 4.04 18.72 -3.01
CA LEU A 25 3.70 19.18 -1.65
C LEU A 25 3.11 20.60 -1.71
N GLN A 26 1.94 20.74 -2.33
CA GLN A 26 1.13 21.95 -2.24
C GLN A 26 -0.22 21.61 -1.61
N THR A 27 -0.34 22.14 -0.39
CA THR A 27 -1.55 22.49 0.37
C THR A 27 -2.56 21.38 0.64
N ALA A 28 -2.38 20.78 1.82
CA ALA A 28 -3.48 20.32 2.65
C ALA A 28 -4.40 21.52 2.96
N GLU A 29 -5.57 21.59 2.33
CA GLU A 29 -6.76 22.31 2.82
C GLU A 29 -7.96 22.10 1.87
N LEU A 30 -8.46 20.88 1.78
CA LEU A 30 -9.88 20.66 1.46
C LEU A 30 -10.36 19.51 2.32
N GLY A 31 -11.40 19.77 3.11
CA GLY A 31 -12.13 18.79 3.93
C GLY A 31 -12.85 17.75 3.08
N ASN A 32 -12.11 17.04 2.22
CA ASN A 32 -12.66 16.06 1.32
C ASN A 32 -12.90 14.77 2.10
N ARG A 33 -14.00 14.74 2.86
CA ARG A 33 -14.45 13.52 3.54
C ARG A 33 -14.57 12.41 2.51
N ARG A 34 -14.11 11.20 2.86
CA ARG A 34 -14.30 10.03 2.00
C ARG A 34 -15.79 9.92 1.66
N ARG A 35 -16.10 9.73 0.38
CA ARG A 35 -17.46 9.43 -0.07
C ARG A 35 -17.60 7.96 -0.42
N SER A 36 -18.82 7.45 -0.29
CA SER A 36 -19.20 6.16 -0.86
C SER A 36 -19.49 6.32 -2.35
N LEU A 37 -19.06 5.35 -3.15
CA LEU A 37 -19.41 5.26 -4.57
C LEU A 37 -20.84 4.71 -4.73
N SER A 38 -21.56 5.20 -5.74
CA SER A 38 -22.84 4.61 -6.14
C SER A 38 -22.64 3.20 -6.72
N PRO A 39 -23.69 2.36 -6.82
CA PRO A 39 -23.59 1.06 -7.48
C PRO A 39 -23.05 1.15 -8.91
N GLN A 40 -23.49 2.15 -9.69
CA GLN A 40 -23.03 2.37 -11.06
C GLN A 40 -21.55 2.73 -11.09
N GLU A 41 -21.10 3.62 -10.20
CA GLU A 41 -19.67 3.99 -10.09
C GLU A 41 -18.82 2.79 -9.67
N ARG A 42 -19.31 1.94 -8.77
CA ARG A 42 -18.62 0.71 -8.38
C ARG A 42 -18.45 -0.24 -9.57
N THR A 43 -19.48 -0.40 -10.40
CA THR A 43 -19.38 -1.20 -11.63
C THR A 43 -18.32 -0.64 -12.57
N LEU A 44 -18.31 0.67 -12.80
CA LEU A 44 -17.31 1.34 -13.65
C LEU A 44 -15.89 1.15 -13.09
N VAL A 45 -15.70 1.28 -11.77
CA VAL A 45 -14.40 1.04 -11.12
C VAL A 45 -13.96 -0.41 -11.30
N PHE A 46 -14.85 -1.38 -11.08
CA PHE A 46 -14.56 -2.80 -11.25
C PHE A 46 -14.12 -3.14 -12.68
N GLN A 47 -14.77 -2.53 -13.68
CA GLN A 47 -14.47 -2.75 -15.09
C GLN A 47 -13.10 -2.23 -15.53
N LYS A 48 -12.50 -1.24 -14.83
CA LYS A 48 -11.18 -0.68 -15.18
C LYS A 48 -10.07 -1.74 -15.25
N THR A 49 -10.22 -2.84 -14.54
CA THR A 49 -9.23 -3.92 -14.47
C THR A 49 -9.79 -5.28 -14.90
N GLY A 50 -11.00 -5.30 -15.49
CA GLY A 50 -11.66 -6.55 -15.86
C GLY A 50 -11.95 -7.48 -14.68
N GLY A 51 -12.16 -6.93 -13.48
CA GLY A 51 -12.39 -7.72 -12.27
C GLY A 51 -11.14 -8.28 -11.59
N LEU A 52 -9.96 -7.77 -11.96
CA LEU A 52 -8.70 -8.12 -11.29
C LEU A 52 -8.30 -7.05 -10.26
N CYS A 53 -7.68 -7.48 -9.17
CA CYS A 53 -7.12 -6.57 -8.16
C CYS A 53 -5.99 -5.74 -8.79
N HIS A 54 -6.09 -4.40 -8.72
CA HIS A 54 -5.06 -3.53 -9.33
C HIS A 54 -3.67 -3.65 -8.67
N ILE A 55 -3.60 -4.18 -7.44
CA ILE A 55 -2.36 -4.32 -6.68
C ILE A 55 -1.69 -5.67 -6.91
N CYS A 56 -2.43 -6.78 -6.82
CA CYS A 56 -1.86 -8.14 -6.90
C CYS A 56 -2.23 -8.91 -8.17
N GLY A 57 -3.12 -8.38 -9.01
CA GLY A 57 -3.58 -9.04 -10.24
C GLY A 57 -4.55 -10.21 -10.04
N GLY A 58 -4.84 -10.62 -8.79
CA GLY A 58 -5.77 -11.73 -8.51
C GLY A 58 -7.23 -11.38 -8.78
N GLU A 59 -8.05 -12.39 -9.08
CA GLU A 59 -9.50 -12.22 -9.29
C GLU A 59 -10.20 -11.66 -8.06
N LEU A 60 -11.16 -10.76 -8.29
CA LEU A 60 -11.93 -10.12 -7.24
C LEU A 60 -13.24 -10.87 -6.98
N ASP A 61 -13.49 -11.17 -5.71
CA ASP A 61 -14.78 -11.65 -5.23
C ASP A 61 -15.74 -10.47 -4.96
N ASN A 62 -16.96 -10.78 -4.53
CA ASN A 62 -17.97 -9.80 -4.15
C ASN A 62 -17.58 -8.90 -2.96
N ARG A 63 -16.46 -9.18 -2.27
CA ARG A 63 -15.96 -8.41 -1.11
C ARG A 63 -14.84 -7.45 -1.48
N TRP A 64 -14.65 -7.18 -2.78
CA TRP A 64 -13.69 -6.19 -3.26
C TRP A 64 -14.00 -4.77 -2.76
N THR A 65 -12.95 -3.96 -2.70
CA THR A 65 -12.98 -2.59 -2.18
C THR A 65 -12.53 -1.59 -3.24
N ALA A 66 -13.15 -0.42 -3.28
CA ALA A 66 -12.68 0.69 -4.11
C ALA A 66 -11.55 1.40 -3.37
N ASP A 67 -10.32 1.28 -3.90
CA ASP A 67 -9.12 1.87 -3.33
C ASP A 67 -8.79 3.21 -4.00
N HIS A 68 -8.46 4.22 -3.21
CA HIS A 68 -7.99 5.50 -3.70
C HIS A 68 -6.54 5.37 -4.20
N ILE A 69 -6.27 5.69 -5.46
CA ILE A 69 -4.91 5.65 -6.04
C ILE A 69 -4.00 6.59 -5.23
N LYS A 70 -4.38 7.87 -5.14
CA LYS A 70 -3.82 8.83 -4.18
C LYS A 70 -4.73 8.89 -2.96
N PRO A 71 -4.27 8.49 -1.75
CA PRO A 71 -5.09 8.53 -0.55
C PRO A 71 -5.59 9.96 -0.24
N VAL A 72 -6.82 10.09 0.23
CA VAL A 72 -7.40 11.37 0.67
C VAL A 72 -6.51 12.08 1.70
N ALA A 73 -5.95 11.33 2.66
CA ALA A 73 -5.04 11.86 3.68
C ALA A 73 -3.72 12.44 3.11
N LYS A 74 -3.41 12.15 1.84
CA LYS A 74 -2.27 12.69 1.09
C LYS A 74 -2.72 13.64 -0.03
N GLY A 75 -3.93 14.19 0.04
CA GLY A 75 -4.45 15.16 -0.94
C GLY A 75 -5.04 14.52 -2.21
N GLY A 76 -5.48 13.27 -2.15
CA GLY A 76 -6.25 12.65 -3.23
C GLY A 76 -7.71 13.10 -3.24
N ASP A 77 -8.31 13.19 -4.43
CA ASP A 77 -9.72 13.54 -4.58
C ASP A 77 -10.66 12.32 -4.45
N ASN A 78 -11.97 12.57 -4.51
CA ASN A 78 -13.01 11.54 -4.50
C ASN A 78 -13.63 11.33 -5.90
N SER A 79 -12.93 11.76 -6.96
CA SER A 79 -13.37 11.50 -8.33
C SER A 79 -13.29 9.99 -8.61
N ILE A 80 -14.17 9.49 -9.48
CA ILE A 80 -14.14 8.09 -9.90
C ILE A 80 -12.78 7.70 -10.51
N ASN A 81 -12.07 8.66 -11.09
CA ASN A 81 -10.76 8.46 -11.70
C ASN A 81 -9.68 8.11 -10.67
N ASN A 82 -9.80 8.60 -9.44
CA ASN A 82 -8.90 8.27 -8.33
C ASN A 82 -9.24 6.91 -7.67
N PHE A 83 -10.16 6.11 -8.21
CA PHE A 83 -10.47 4.78 -7.68
C PHE A 83 -10.03 3.65 -8.61
N LEU A 84 -9.48 2.59 -8.02
CA LEU A 84 -9.25 1.29 -8.65
C LEU A 84 -9.77 0.16 -7.74
N PRO A 85 -10.18 -0.99 -8.31
CA PRO A 85 -10.71 -2.09 -7.53
C PRO A 85 -9.57 -2.92 -6.92
N ALA A 86 -9.64 -3.21 -5.63
CA ALA A 86 -8.63 -3.96 -4.89
C ALA A 86 -9.27 -4.99 -3.97
N CYS A 87 -8.62 -6.14 -3.80
CA CYS A 87 -9.02 -7.10 -2.78
C CYS A 87 -8.81 -6.50 -1.38
N SER A 88 -9.63 -6.92 -0.42
CA SER A 88 -9.62 -6.37 0.94
C SER A 88 -8.24 -6.50 1.62
N THR A 89 -7.53 -7.59 1.36
CA THR A 89 -6.16 -7.83 1.86
C THR A 89 -5.18 -6.81 1.30
N CYS A 90 -5.15 -6.60 -0.02
CA CYS A 90 -4.21 -5.67 -0.66
C CYS A 90 -4.51 -4.22 -0.29
N ASN A 91 -5.78 -3.82 -0.27
CA ASN A 91 -6.15 -2.46 0.13
C ASN A 91 -5.73 -2.17 1.58
N ARG A 92 -5.95 -3.14 2.50
CA ARG A 92 -5.48 -3.00 3.89
C ARG A 92 -3.95 -2.95 4.00
N LEU A 93 -3.23 -3.73 3.19
CA LEU A 93 -1.76 -3.69 3.15
C LEU A 93 -1.26 -2.34 2.63
N LYS A 94 -1.88 -1.79 1.57
CA LYS A 94 -1.56 -0.47 1.04
C LYS A 94 -1.83 0.63 2.04
N TRP A 95 -2.98 0.61 2.70
CA TRP A 95 -3.39 1.61 3.69
C TRP A 95 -3.38 3.03 3.07
N HIS A 96 -2.94 4.06 3.79
CA HIS A 96 -2.77 5.42 3.26
C HIS A 96 -1.42 5.65 2.56
N ARG A 97 -0.72 4.61 2.11
CA ARG A 97 0.55 4.78 1.41
C ARG A 97 0.31 5.24 -0.03
N SER A 98 1.18 6.13 -0.50
CA SER A 98 1.18 6.56 -1.89
C SER A 98 1.82 5.50 -2.79
N PRO A 99 1.62 5.56 -4.12
CA PRO A 99 2.27 4.64 -5.05
C PRO A 99 3.80 4.58 -4.88
N GLU A 100 4.43 5.72 -4.57
CA GLU A 100 5.86 5.87 -4.37
C GLU A 100 6.33 5.07 -3.13
N ALA A 101 5.59 5.20 -2.03
CA ALA A 101 5.88 4.47 -0.80
C ALA A 101 5.68 2.96 -0.97
N ILE A 102 4.67 2.55 -1.76
CA ILE A 102 4.48 1.13 -2.10
C ILE A 102 5.66 0.60 -2.92
N ARG A 103 6.14 1.36 -3.91
CA ARG A 103 7.31 0.98 -4.72
C ARG A 103 8.54 0.75 -3.83
N LEU A 104 8.81 1.65 -2.89
CA LEU A 104 9.93 1.50 -1.95
C LEU A 104 9.76 0.26 -1.06
N ILE A 105 8.56 0.01 -0.54
CA ILE A 105 8.27 -1.19 0.26
C ILE A 105 8.48 -2.47 -0.54
N LEU A 106 8.06 -2.50 -1.80
CA LEU A 106 8.29 -3.64 -2.69
C LEU A 106 9.79 -3.87 -2.88
N GLN A 107 10.56 -2.81 -3.14
CA GLN A 107 12.02 -2.90 -3.26
C GLN A 107 12.67 -3.46 -1.98
N ILE A 108 12.32 -2.92 -0.80
CA ILE A 108 12.79 -3.46 0.49
C ILE A 108 12.38 -4.93 0.64
N GLY A 109 11.14 -5.27 0.28
CA GLY A 109 10.63 -6.63 0.29
C GLY A 109 11.44 -7.59 -0.57
N THR A 110 11.89 -7.16 -1.76
CA THR A 110 12.75 -8.00 -2.61
C THR A 110 14.11 -8.30 -1.99
N TYR A 111 14.71 -7.33 -1.29
CA TYR A 111 15.97 -7.54 -0.58
C TYR A 111 15.76 -8.43 0.65
N ALA A 112 14.73 -8.14 1.44
CA ALA A 112 14.35 -8.96 2.61
C ALA A 112 14.06 -10.41 2.23
N ASN A 113 13.37 -10.65 1.12
CA ASN A 113 13.07 -12.00 0.63
C ASN A 113 14.36 -12.76 0.29
N ARG A 114 15.32 -12.10 -0.36
CA ARG A 114 16.62 -12.71 -0.68
C ARG A 114 17.40 -13.10 0.58
N GLU A 115 17.41 -12.24 1.60
CA GLU A 115 18.04 -12.56 2.89
C GLU A 115 17.41 -13.78 3.57
N ILE A 116 16.07 -13.90 3.50
CA ILE A 116 15.32 -15.06 4.02
C ILE A 116 15.66 -16.32 3.24
N GLU A 117 15.63 -16.26 1.90
CA GLU A 117 15.95 -17.40 1.02
C GLU A 117 17.37 -17.92 1.24
N GLN A 118 18.31 -17.02 1.55
CA GLN A 118 19.70 -17.35 1.82
C GLN A 118 19.96 -17.77 3.27
N ASP A 119 18.93 -17.80 4.12
CA ASP A 119 19.02 -18.08 5.55
C ASP A 119 20.15 -17.31 6.25
N THR A 120 20.29 -16.01 5.94
CA THR A 120 21.26 -15.16 6.64
C THR A 120 20.80 -14.89 8.07
N THR A 121 21.67 -14.34 8.92
CA THR A 121 21.26 -13.91 10.27
C THR A 121 20.12 -12.89 10.21
N LEU A 122 20.18 -11.94 9.28
CA LEU A 122 19.10 -10.98 9.06
C LEU A 122 17.85 -11.66 8.52
N GLY A 123 17.97 -12.58 7.57
CA GLY A 123 16.86 -13.37 7.03
C GLY A 123 16.07 -14.10 8.12
N ARG A 124 16.76 -14.80 9.02
CA ARG A 124 16.14 -15.47 10.17
C ARG A 124 15.41 -14.49 11.09
N GLN A 125 16.03 -13.35 11.40
CA GLN A 125 15.40 -12.30 12.22
C GLN A 125 14.13 -11.72 11.56
N LEU A 126 14.17 -11.49 10.25
CA LEU A 126 13.03 -11.01 9.48
C LEU A 126 11.89 -12.03 9.43
N ASN A 127 12.21 -13.31 9.20
CA ASN A 127 11.22 -14.37 9.18
C ASN A 127 10.56 -14.54 10.56
N ASP A 128 11.35 -14.55 11.64
CA ASP A 128 10.81 -14.59 13.02
C ASP A 128 9.87 -13.40 13.30
N LEU A 129 10.28 -12.18 12.93
CA LEU A 129 9.42 -11.00 13.05
C LEU A 129 8.11 -11.18 12.28
N LEU A 130 8.17 -11.66 11.04
CA LEU A 130 7.00 -11.87 10.20
C LEU A 130 6.05 -12.90 10.83
N GLN A 131 6.56 -14.05 11.27
CA GLN A 131 5.77 -15.09 11.93
C GLN A 131 5.09 -14.57 13.19
N ARG A 132 5.83 -13.83 14.04
CA ARG A 132 5.26 -13.20 15.25
C ARG A 132 4.12 -12.23 14.89
N LYS A 133 4.28 -11.40 13.85
CA LYS A 133 3.22 -10.47 13.43
C LYS A 133 2.01 -11.19 12.84
N ILE A 134 2.21 -12.26 12.08
CA ILE A 134 1.12 -13.10 11.56
C ILE A 134 0.33 -13.72 12.73
N ALA A 135 1.03 -14.32 13.71
CA ALA A 135 0.41 -14.93 14.88
C ALA A 135 -0.43 -13.93 15.69
N VAL A 136 0.13 -12.76 16.00
CA VAL A 136 -0.59 -11.69 16.72
C VAL A 136 -1.84 -11.23 15.94
N ASN A 137 -1.72 -11.09 14.62
CA ASN A 137 -2.85 -10.69 13.78
C ASN A 137 -3.93 -11.78 13.68
N ALA A 138 -3.55 -13.06 13.70
CA ALA A 138 -4.49 -14.18 13.74
C ALA A 138 -5.26 -14.21 15.07
N GLN A 139 -4.56 -14.08 16.20
CA GLN A 139 -5.17 -14.01 17.53
C GLN A 139 -6.17 -12.85 17.66
N ARG A 140 -5.81 -11.67 17.14
CA ARG A 140 -6.73 -10.52 17.13
C ARG A 140 -8.00 -10.75 16.30
N ARG A 141 -7.96 -11.64 15.32
CA ARG A 141 -9.14 -11.99 14.52
C ARG A 141 -10.02 -13.00 15.24
N SER A 142 -9.43 -13.99 15.92
CA SER A 142 -10.21 -14.98 16.69
C SER A 142 -10.92 -14.37 17.90
N GLN A 143 -10.36 -13.33 18.51
CA GLN A 143 -10.97 -12.60 19.64
C GLN A 143 -12.08 -11.62 19.25
N LYS A 144 -12.34 -11.40 17.95
CA LYS A 144 -13.37 -10.49 17.44
C LYS A 144 -14.63 -11.22 16.93
N VAL A 145 -14.66 -12.55 17.05
CA VAL A 145 -15.80 -13.40 16.68
C VAL A 145 -16.64 -13.66 17.93
#